data_AF-A0ABD0M3X2-F1
#
_entry.id   AF-A0ABD0M3X2-F1
#
_cell.length_a   1.000
_cell.length_b   1.000
_cell.length_c   1.000
_cell.angle_alpha   90.00
_cell.angle_beta   90.00
_cell.angle_gamma   90.00
#
_symmetry.space_group_name_H-M   'P 1'
#
loop_
_entity.id
_entity.type
_entity.pdbx_description
1 polymer ?
#
loop_
_entity_poly.entity_id
_entity_poly.type
_entity_poly.pdbx_seq_one_letter_code
_entity_poly.pdbx_strand_id
1 'polypeptide(L)'
;MQSTKEVRGWLGVEPPAPRVQLDLSDEGYNQQPLTVLQQNALNAKMTLLTCQQPDSPSLYDHLSTMLTDVLDRKPSNAVDHLEKQSSVLKTSRMRTKVNFKHKRVNGQNSDIARKEWNLFKAIGRAMPNAEPEDAEPDLGPQEALLCLPNLMHQSHLFSSAGAGLPSHFYVRITLALRELAQAWPLISLRLWGVVHGLHADYTVAEELEQRSATTEMPSLELVHAFYLFQDAIIQSQSEEIKPLYKPPRKVPCEPAGVGLNRKVYFVCSQLGTPWVRLPHVTPAQIQAARKIRKFFTGARDTCVVDLDFDGVSMRDLHDPGMTSWVHHANYILPQGRTTWFNPLVPEYAVATVHSVIWPGALAVASDNGRFFENLYVGWGQKYLYDNFEPALPEFPLDEFPTGPEVIEADDPSPETEAAIRAAMREQEVAMGEDDDIEDGIIDDDEGGPDLSD
;
A
#
# COMPACT_ATOMS: atom_id res chain seq x y z
N MET A 1 -65.65 30.82 0.13
CA MET A 1 -65.20 29.65 0.93
C MET A 1 -63.90 30.03 1.63
N GLN A 2 -63.99 30.60 2.82
CA GLN A 2 -62.83 30.86 3.68
C GLN A 2 -63.18 30.26 5.04
N SER A 3 -62.54 29.15 5.38
CA SER A 3 -62.71 28.49 6.67
C SER A 3 -61.66 29.03 7.62
N THR A 4 -62.11 29.86 8.55
CA THR A 4 -61.44 30.09 9.83
C THR A 4 -61.59 28.83 10.68
N LYS A 5 -60.52 28.43 11.36
CA LYS A 5 -60.61 27.56 12.53
C LYS A 5 -59.87 28.25 13.67
N GLU A 6 -60.65 28.77 14.60
CA GLU A 6 -60.21 29.18 15.93
C GLU A 6 -59.79 27.93 16.72
N VAL A 7 -58.75 28.06 17.53
CA VAL A 7 -58.52 27.20 18.69
C VAL A 7 -58.29 28.10 19.89
N ARG A 8 -59.21 28.05 20.86
CA ARG A 8 -59.13 28.69 22.18
C ARG A 8 -58.11 27.96 23.07
N GLY A 9 -57.37 28.75 23.84
CA GLY A 9 -56.18 28.32 24.59
C GLY A 9 -56.39 27.71 25.97
N TRP A 10 -55.28 27.53 26.67
CA TRP A 10 -55.16 27.27 28.11
C TRP A 10 -53.90 27.95 28.67
N LEU A 11 -54.02 28.39 29.93
CA LEU A 11 -53.09 29.18 30.78
C LEU A 11 -53.10 30.70 30.56
N GLY A 12 -53.89 31.37 31.41
CA GLY A 12 -54.07 32.81 31.50
C GLY A 12 -52.84 33.57 31.96
N VAL A 13 -51.90 33.75 31.03
CA VAL A 13 -50.95 34.86 31.04
C VAL A 13 -51.38 35.77 29.91
N GLU A 14 -51.78 37.01 30.22
CA GLU A 14 -52.02 38.01 29.17
C GLU A 14 -50.76 38.08 28.29
N PRO A 15 -50.89 37.94 26.96
CA PRO A 15 -49.74 38.15 26.09
C PRO A 15 -49.18 39.55 26.39
N PRO A 16 -47.85 39.71 26.55
CA PRO A 16 -47.27 41.01 26.83
C PRO A 16 -47.76 41.98 25.77
N ALA A 17 -48.19 43.18 26.20
CA ALA A 17 -48.69 44.21 25.31
C ALA A 17 -47.81 44.27 24.05
N PRO A 18 -48.40 44.29 22.83
CA PRO A 18 -47.60 44.38 21.62
C PRO A 18 -46.61 45.52 21.84
N ARG A 19 -45.30 45.21 21.69
CA ARG A 19 -44.25 46.22 21.78
C ARG A 19 -44.75 47.41 20.98
N VAL A 20 -44.79 48.58 21.62
CA VAL A 20 -45.12 49.84 20.96
C VAL A 20 -44.44 49.79 19.61
N GLN A 21 -45.24 49.62 18.55
CA GLN A 21 -44.77 49.89 17.21
C GLN A 21 -44.37 51.35 17.33
N LEU A 22 -43.06 51.59 17.40
CA LEU A 22 -42.52 52.91 17.24
C LEU A 22 -43.07 53.36 15.90
N ASP A 23 -44.09 54.20 15.96
CA ASP A 23 -44.71 54.81 14.82
C ASP A 23 -43.64 55.72 14.22
N LEU A 24 -42.88 55.15 13.28
CA LEU A 24 -41.75 55.79 12.63
C LEU A 24 -42.21 56.90 11.66
N SER A 25 -43.44 57.39 11.79
CA SER A 25 -44.01 58.42 10.94
C SER A 25 -44.02 59.82 11.54
N ASP A 26 -43.60 60.05 12.79
CA ASP A 26 -43.72 61.41 13.37
C ASP A 26 -42.65 61.83 14.39
N GLU A 27 -41.41 61.38 14.23
CA GLU A 27 -40.27 62.19 14.68
C GLU A 27 -39.39 62.52 13.49
N GLY A 28 -39.22 63.82 13.23
CA GLY A 28 -38.47 64.34 12.10
C GLY A 28 -37.06 63.78 12.04
N TYR A 29 -36.87 62.71 11.26
CA TYR A 29 -35.58 62.39 10.69
C TYR A 29 -35.23 63.56 9.78
N ASN A 30 -34.47 64.51 10.31
CA ASN A 30 -33.62 65.35 9.49
C ASN A 30 -32.81 64.39 8.61
N GLN A 31 -33.24 64.19 7.36
CA GLN A 31 -32.43 63.66 6.27
C GLN A 31 -31.38 64.71 5.87
N GLN A 32 -30.73 65.32 6.87
CA GLN A 32 -29.50 66.01 6.61
C GLN A 32 -28.50 64.92 6.19
N PRO A 33 -27.85 65.06 5.03
CA PRO A 33 -26.83 64.11 4.62
C PRO A 33 -25.82 64.00 5.77
N LEU A 34 -25.56 62.77 6.21
CA LEU A 34 -24.60 62.50 7.28
C LEU A 34 -23.32 63.25 6.94
N THR A 35 -22.85 64.04 7.91
CA THR A 35 -21.56 64.70 7.75
C THR A 35 -20.49 63.64 7.49
N VAL A 36 -19.45 63.97 6.72
CA VAL A 36 -18.36 63.04 6.38
C VAL A 36 -17.83 62.32 7.63
N LEU A 37 -17.78 63.03 8.77
CA LEU A 37 -17.34 62.49 10.05
C LEU A 37 -18.31 61.44 10.63
N GLN A 38 -19.62 61.68 10.56
CA GLN A 38 -20.63 60.71 10.99
C GLN A 38 -20.65 59.47 10.10
N GLN A 39 -20.49 59.63 8.78
CA GLN A 39 -20.38 58.50 7.86
C GLN A 39 -19.12 57.67 8.15
N ASN A 40 -17.99 58.32 8.42
CA ASN A 40 -16.74 57.64 8.78
C ASN A 40 -16.87 56.87 10.11
N ALA A 41 -17.53 57.46 11.11
CA ALA A 41 -17.80 56.79 12.39
C ALA A 41 -18.72 55.56 12.22
N LEU A 42 -19.72 55.65 11.35
CA LEU A 42 -20.61 54.54 11.04
C LEU A 42 -19.88 53.42 10.30
N ASN A 43 -19.05 53.77 9.31
CA ASN A 43 -18.20 52.81 8.60
C ASN A 43 -17.23 52.10 9.56
N ALA A 44 -16.59 52.84 10.47
CA ALA A 44 -15.69 52.25 11.48
C ALA A 44 -16.44 51.33 12.48
N LYS A 45 -17.68 51.66 12.84
CA LYS A 45 -18.48 50.76 13.68
C LYS A 45 -18.82 49.47 12.95
N MET A 46 -19.17 49.55 11.68
CA MET A 46 -19.47 48.36 10.86
C MET A 46 -18.26 47.45 10.70
N THR A 47 -17.06 48.01 10.52
CA THR A 47 -15.82 47.21 10.43
C THR A 47 -15.45 46.53 11.76
N LEU A 48 -15.75 47.13 12.91
CA LEU A 48 -15.52 46.50 14.22
C LEU A 48 -16.55 45.40 14.54
N LEU A 49 -17.75 45.48 13.97
CA LEU A 49 -18.82 44.49 14.12
C LEU A 49 -18.67 43.28 13.19
N THR A 50 -17.77 43.33 12.20
CA THR A 50 -17.51 42.19 11.31
C THR A 50 -16.94 40.99 12.08
N CYS A 51 -17.60 39.84 11.99
CA CYS A 51 -17.12 38.58 12.57
C CYS A 51 -16.46 37.70 11.48
N GLN A 52 -15.28 37.14 11.79
CA GLN A 52 -14.61 36.18 10.89
C GLN A 52 -15.23 34.77 10.95
N GLN A 53 -15.86 34.42 12.07
CA GLN A 53 -16.57 33.14 12.25
C GLN A 53 -17.99 33.41 12.79
N PRO A 54 -19.00 32.62 12.39
CA PRO A 54 -20.39 32.82 12.80
C PRO A 54 -20.63 32.68 14.32
N ASP A 55 -19.74 31.98 15.04
CA ASP A 55 -19.82 31.76 16.50
C ASP A 55 -18.79 32.58 17.30
N SER A 56 -17.92 33.37 16.65
CA SER A 56 -16.92 34.20 17.33
C SER A 56 -17.50 35.58 17.67
N PRO A 57 -17.22 36.14 18.87
CA PRO A 57 -17.62 37.52 19.19
C PRO A 57 -16.94 38.51 18.24
N SER A 58 -17.63 39.62 17.94
CA SER A 58 -17.05 40.69 17.13
C SER A 58 -15.91 41.40 17.90
N LEU A 59 -15.04 42.10 17.18
CA LEU A 59 -14.01 42.93 17.81
C LEU A 59 -14.65 44.01 18.69
N TYR A 60 -15.78 44.56 18.25
CA TYR A 60 -16.59 45.50 19.02
C TYR A 60 -17.03 44.92 20.37
N ASP A 61 -17.56 43.69 20.40
CA ASP A 61 -18.01 43.03 21.63
C ASP A 61 -16.85 42.67 22.56
N HIS A 62 -15.69 42.31 21.98
CA HIS A 62 -14.47 42.04 22.76
C HIS A 62 -13.94 43.31 23.43
N LEU A 63 -13.82 44.41 22.67
CA LEU A 63 -13.35 45.69 23.22
C LEU A 63 -14.35 46.30 24.21
N SER A 64 -15.66 46.21 23.95
CA SER A 64 -16.68 46.74 24.86
C SER A 64 -16.65 46.02 26.21
N THR A 65 -16.59 44.68 26.21
CA THR A 65 -16.48 43.90 27.46
C THR A 65 -15.19 44.14 28.21
N MET A 66 -14.06 44.30 27.51
CA MET A 66 -12.80 44.70 28.15
C MET A 66 -12.89 46.09 28.80
N LEU A 67 -13.46 47.07 28.09
CA LEU A 67 -13.60 48.43 28.61
C LEU A 67 -14.55 48.50 29.80
N THR A 68 -15.67 47.79 29.75
CA THR A 68 -16.60 47.68 30.90
C THR A 68 -15.88 47.11 32.13
N ASP A 69 -15.12 46.02 31.97
CA ASP A 69 -14.39 45.42 33.09
C ASP A 69 -13.30 46.36 33.67
N VAL A 70 -12.62 47.15 32.83
CA VAL A 70 -11.64 48.15 33.29
C VAL A 70 -12.32 49.28 34.06
N LEU A 71 -13.46 49.77 33.57
CA LEU A 71 -14.23 50.84 34.21
C LEU A 71 -14.81 50.41 35.56
N ASP A 72 -15.21 49.15 35.69
CA ASP A 72 -15.75 48.59 36.93
C ASP A 72 -14.65 48.34 37.98
N ARG A 73 -13.49 47.80 37.57
CA ARG A 73 -12.43 47.38 38.50
C ARG A 73 -11.42 48.46 38.86
N LYS A 74 -11.31 49.51 38.03
CA LYS A 74 -10.38 50.65 38.20
C LYS A 74 -8.97 50.27 38.68
N PRO A 75 -8.24 49.42 37.94
CA PRO A 75 -6.87 49.05 38.30
C PRO A 75 -5.92 50.25 38.25
N SER A 76 -4.89 50.26 39.10
CA SER A 76 -3.87 51.32 39.13
C SER A 76 -3.06 51.42 37.84
N ASN A 77 -2.68 50.27 37.26
CA ASN A 77 -2.02 50.18 35.94
C ASN A 77 -2.99 49.58 34.92
N ALA A 78 -3.88 50.42 34.38
CA ALA A 78 -4.93 49.99 33.46
C ALA A 78 -4.39 49.43 32.12
N VAL A 79 -3.27 49.94 31.62
CA VAL A 79 -2.71 49.53 30.32
C VAL A 79 -2.22 48.08 30.35
N ASP A 80 -1.40 47.71 31.34
CA ASP A 80 -0.90 46.33 31.50
C ASP A 80 -2.04 45.34 31.82
N HIS A 81 -3.06 45.83 32.54
CA HIS A 81 -4.24 45.01 32.86
C HIS A 81 -5.05 44.66 31.62
N LEU A 82 -5.08 45.55 30.63
CA LEU A 82 -5.87 45.41 29.40
C LEU A 82 -5.37 44.23 28.55
N GLU A 83 -4.04 44.05 28.43
CA GLU A 83 -3.47 42.90 27.74
C GLU A 83 -3.83 41.58 28.43
N LYS A 84 -3.70 41.55 29.76
CA LYS A 84 -4.03 40.37 30.57
C LYS A 84 -5.52 40.03 30.50
N GLN A 85 -6.40 41.03 30.53
CA GLN A 85 -7.85 40.84 30.40
C GLN A 85 -8.24 40.34 29.01
N SER A 86 -7.61 40.85 27.94
CA SER A 86 -7.81 40.34 26.59
C SER A 86 -7.50 38.85 26.50
N SER A 87 -6.38 38.43 27.10
CA SER A 87 -5.97 37.02 27.17
C SER A 87 -6.98 36.18 27.95
N VAL A 88 -7.40 36.62 29.15
CA VAL A 88 -8.37 35.90 29.98
C VAL A 88 -9.74 35.77 29.30
N LEU A 89 -10.21 36.81 28.61
CA LEU A 89 -11.47 36.77 27.86
C LEU A 89 -11.39 35.86 26.64
N LYS A 90 -10.26 35.83 25.93
CA LYS A 90 -10.03 34.87 24.83
C LYS A 90 -10.05 33.43 25.36
N THR A 91 -9.39 33.16 26.47
CA THR A 91 -9.35 31.81 27.07
C THR A 91 -10.70 31.40 27.66
N SER A 92 -11.45 32.32 28.28
CA SER A 92 -12.77 32.00 28.86
C SER A 92 -13.85 31.79 27.79
N ARG A 93 -13.75 32.53 26.66
CA ARG A 93 -14.61 32.36 25.48
C ARG A 93 -14.18 31.20 24.59
N MET A 94 -12.95 30.69 24.73
CA MET A 94 -12.55 29.37 24.21
C MET A 94 -13.26 28.25 24.98
N ARG A 95 -14.59 28.24 24.91
CA ARG A 95 -15.35 27.01 25.01
C ARG A 95 -15.39 26.46 23.60
N THR A 96 -14.72 25.34 23.36
CA THR A 96 -15.01 24.48 22.23
C THR A 96 -16.48 24.08 22.35
N LYS A 97 -17.39 24.84 21.73
CA LYS A 97 -18.65 24.25 21.31
C LYS A 97 -18.24 23.15 20.35
N VAL A 98 -18.18 21.92 20.88
CA VAL A 98 -18.14 20.74 20.04
C VAL A 98 -19.47 20.75 19.32
N ASN A 99 -19.49 21.35 18.13
CA ASN A 99 -20.65 21.27 17.25
C ASN A 99 -20.78 19.79 16.87
N PHE A 100 -21.62 19.05 17.59
CA PHE A 100 -22.02 17.68 17.24
C PHE A 100 -22.79 17.63 15.91
N LYS A 101 -23.26 18.79 15.42
CA LYS A 101 -23.74 18.94 14.05
C LYS A 101 -22.54 18.88 13.11
N HIS A 102 -22.36 17.69 12.52
CA HIS A 102 -21.56 17.40 11.33
C HIS A 102 -20.60 18.56 10.96
N LYS A 103 -19.37 18.53 11.52
CA LYS A 103 -18.24 18.84 10.62
C LYS A 103 -18.56 18.06 9.35
N ARG A 104 -18.57 18.71 8.18
CA ARG A 104 -18.61 17.99 6.89
C ARG A 104 -17.59 16.87 7.03
N VAL A 105 -18.04 15.66 7.32
CA VAL A 105 -17.16 14.52 7.45
C VAL A 105 -16.54 14.46 6.06
N ASN A 106 -15.21 14.50 5.96
CA ASN A 106 -14.54 14.27 4.69
C ASN A 106 -15.26 13.10 4.02
N GLY A 107 -15.84 13.30 2.82
CA GLY A 107 -16.75 12.32 2.21
C GLY A 107 -16.17 10.90 2.24
N GLN A 108 -14.85 10.81 2.03
CA GLN A 108 -14.04 9.60 2.14
C GLN A 108 -14.23 8.85 3.46
N ASN A 109 -14.14 9.50 4.63
CA ASN A 109 -14.28 8.81 5.92
C ASN A 109 -15.71 8.29 6.16
N SER A 110 -16.71 9.03 5.67
CA SER A 110 -18.11 8.60 5.73
C SER A 110 -18.34 7.37 4.85
N ASP A 111 -17.74 7.34 3.66
CA ASP A 111 -17.86 6.22 2.74
C ASP A 111 -17.12 4.96 3.23
N ILE A 112 -15.96 5.11 3.87
CA ILE A 112 -15.23 4.02 4.53
C ILE A 112 -16.09 3.42 5.65
N ALA A 113 -16.59 4.26 6.55
CA ALA A 113 -17.43 3.82 7.67
C ALA A 113 -18.71 3.13 7.17
N ARG A 114 -19.28 3.60 6.05
CA ARG A 114 -20.46 2.98 5.43
C ARG A 114 -20.15 1.61 4.83
N LYS A 115 -18.99 1.44 4.18
CA LYS A 115 -18.53 0.12 3.70
C LYS A 115 -18.32 -0.86 4.84
N GLU A 116 -17.65 -0.43 5.90
CA GLU A 116 -17.48 -1.26 7.11
C GLU A 116 -18.84 -1.63 7.72
N TRP A 117 -19.77 -0.67 7.82
CA TRP A 117 -21.11 -0.90 8.36
C TRP A 117 -21.92 -1.89 7.52
N ASN A 118 -21.76 -1.87 6.20
CA ASN A 118 -22.45 -2.79 5.30
C ASN A 118 -22.04 -4.26 5.56
N LEU A 119 -20.78 -4.52 5.95
CA LEU A 119 -20.34 -5.87 6.36
C LEU A 119 -21.16 -6.41 7.53
N PHE A 120 -21.46 -5.57 8.51
CA PHE A 120 -22.25 -5.97 9.68
C PHE A 120 -23.73 -6.12 9.34
N LYS A 121 -24.27 -5.25 8.47
CA LYS A 121 -25.68 -5.35 8.01
C LYS A 121 -25.95 -6.63 7.23
N ALA A 122 -25.00 -7.11 6.45
CA ALA A 122 -25.16 -8.35 5.69
C ALA A 122 -25.39 -9.59 6.58
N ILE A 123 -24.99 -9.54 7.86
CA ILE A 123 -25.09 -10.66 8.81
C ILE A 123 -26.10 -10.40 9.93
N GLY A 124 -26.32 -9.13 10.28
CA GLY A 124 -27.20 -8.76 11.38
C GLY A 124 -28.62 -9.28 11.16
N ARG A 125 -29.08 -10.21 12.00
CA ARG A 125 -30.51 -10.39 12.21
C ARG A 125 -31.09 -9.05 12.64
N ALA A 126 -32.28 -8.73 12.16
CA ALA A 126 -33.05 -7.59 12.64
C ALA A 126 -33.03 -7.60 14.18
N MET A 127 -32.78 -6.43 14.80
CA MET A 127 -32.79 -6.27 16.26
C MET A 127 -34.08 -6.89 16.83
N PRO A 128 -34.10 -7.41 18.08
CA PRO A 128 -35.31 -8.01 18.67
C PRO A 128 -36.55 -7.11 18.65
N ASN A 129 -36.37 -5.79 18.48
CA ASN A 129 -37.41 -4.77 18.45
C ASN A 129 -37.61 -4.13 17.06
N ALA A 130 -36.92 -4.61 16.02
CA ALA A 130 -37.23 -4.23 14.65
C ALA A 130 -38.45 -5.05 14.22
N GLU A 131 -39.45 -4.39 13.65
CA GLU A 131 -40.61 -5.10 13.08
C GLU A 131 -40.10 -6.21 12.15
N PRO A 132 -40.70 -7.41 12.19
CA PRO A 132 -40.28 -8.50 11.36
C PRO A 132 -40.60 -8.14 9.90
N GLU A 133 -39.63 -7.55 9.20
CA GLU A 133 -39.60 -7.67 7.74
C GLU A 133 -39.30 -9.15 7.46
N ASP A 134 -40.20 -9.81 6.72
CA ASP A 134 -40.27 -11.25 6.43
C ASP A 134 -39.06 -11.85 5.67
N ALA A 135 -37.86 -11.31 5.86
CA ALA A 135 -36.63 -11.90 5.38
C ALA A 135 -36.09 -12.86 6.44
N GLU A 136 -36.57 -14.11 6.41
CA GLU A 136 -35.67 -15.19 6.81
C GLU A 136 -34.38 -15.00 5.99
N PRO A 137 -33.20 -14.89 6.62
CA PRO A 137 -31.98 -14.99 5.85
C PRO A 137 -31.97 -16.39 5.27
N ASP A 138 -32.28 -16.50 3.98
CA ASP A 138 -32.07 -17.69 3.18
C ASP A 138 -30.55 -17.91 3.14
N LEU A 139 -30.02 -18.47 4.23
CA LEU A 139 -28.66 -18.98 4.33
C LEU A 139 -28.62 -20.15 3.36
N GLY A 140 -28.38 -19.83 2.08
CA GLY A 140 -28.25 -20.83 1.04
C GLY A 140 -27.22 -21.89 1.48
N PRO A 141 -27.41 -23.16 1.09
CA PRO A 141 -26.59 -24.29 1.56
C PRO A 141 -25.07 -24.13 1.35
N GLN A 142 -24.63 -23.18 0.50
CA GLN A 142 -23.23 -22.80 0.29
C GLN A 142 -22.59 -22.03 1.46
N GLU A 143 -23.35 -21.31 2.30
CA GLU A 143 -22.77 -20.58 3.44
C GLU A 143 -22.32 -21.51 4.59
N ALA A 144 -22.88 -22.71 4.67
CA ALA A 144 -22.61 -23.67 5.74
C ALA A 144 -21.24 -24.38 5.63
N LEU A 145 -20.55 -24.27 4.49
CA LEU A 145 -19.29 -24.96 4.21
C LEU A 145 -18.08 -24.03 4.06
N LEU A 146 -18.21 -22.75 4.44
CA LEU A 146 -17.09 -21.80 4.35
C LEU A 146 -15.96 -22.19 5.30
N CYS A 147 -14.77 -22.47 4.75
CA CYS A 147 -13.57 -22.78 5.52
C CYS A 147 -12.96 -21.49 6.09
N LEU A 148 -13.58 -20.94 7.13
CA LEU A 148 -13.10 -19.73 7.81
C LEU A 148 -12.22 -20.07 9.01
N PRO A 149 -11.10 -19.34 9.21
CA PRO A 149 -10.27 -19.50 10.38
C PRO A 149 -10.98 -18.97 11.63
N ASN A 150 -10.72 -19.57 12.79
CA ASN A 150 -11.24 -19.10 14.07
C ASN A 150 -10.42 -17.90 14.60
N LEU A 151 -10.64 -16.74 14.00
CA LEU A 151 -9.94 -15.50 14.35
C LEU A 151 -10.27 -14.98 15.75
N MET A 152 -11.39 -15.40 16.34
CA MET A 152 -11.76 -15.02 17.71
C MET A 152 -10.89 -15.74 18.74
N HIS A 153 -10.62 -17.03 18.51
CA HIS A 153 -9.62 -17.76 19.29
C HIS A 153 -8.24 -17.11 19.12
N GLN A 154 -7.85 -16.81 17.87
CA GLN A 154 -6.58 -16.17 17.57
C GLN A 154 -6.42 -14.82 18.31
N SER A 155 -7.47 -13.98 18.30
CA SER A 155 -7.54 -12.72 19.06
C SER A 155 -7.33 -12.92 20.56
N HIS A 156 -7.91 -13.96 21.15
CA HIS A 156 -7.73 -14.29 22.56
C HIS A 156 -6.28 -14.68 22.88
N LEU A 157 -5.64 -15.49 22.04
CA LEU A 157 -4.24 -15.90 22.22
C LEU A 157 -3.30 -14.70 22.16
N PHE A 158 -3.43 -13.85 21.15
CA PHE A 158 -2.64 -12.63 20.98
C PHE A 158 -2.88 -11.61 22.11
N SER A 159 -4.13 -11.42 22.52
CA SER A 159 -4.48 -10.56 23.66
C SER A 159 -3.85 -11.06 24.96
N SER A 160 -3.90 -12.36 25.22
CA SER A 160 -3.29 -12.99 26.41
C SER A 160 -1.75 -12.87 26.39
N ALA A 161 -1.16 -12.90 25.20
CA ALA A 161 0.25 -12.64 24.97
C ALA A 161 0.66 -11.15 25.10
N GLY A 162 -0.30 -10.22 25.20
CA GLY A 162 -0.03 -8.79 25.22
C GLY A 162 0.48 -8.21 23.90
N ALA A 163 0.26 -8.91 22.78
CA ALA A 163 0.75 -8.49 21.46
C ALA A 163 -0.22 -8.92 20.36
N GLY A 164 -0.46 -8.08 19.35
CA GLY A 164 -1.36 -8.39 18.23
C GLY A 164 -2.23 -7.21 17.83
N LEU A 165 -3.33 -7.50 17.13
CA LEU A 165 -4.28 -6.48 16.67
C LEU A 165 -5.40 -6.27 17.71
N PRO A 166 -6.11 -5.13 17.66
CA PRO A 166 -7.25 -4.90 18.54
C PRO A 166 -8.36 -5.94 18.32
N SER A 167 -9.06 -6.35 19.39
CA SER A 167 -10.12 -7.38 19.29
C SER A 167 -11.24 -7.02 18.31
N HIS A 168 -11.58 -5.74 18.19
CA HIS A 168 -12.59 -5.28 17.23
C HIS A 168 -12.15 -5.45 15.76
N PHE A 169 -10.84 -5.43 15.48
CA PHE A 169 -10.30 -5.67 14.14
C PHE A 169 -10.55 -7.12 13.70
N TYR A 170 -10.34 -8.09 14.60
CA TYR A 170 -10.60 -9.51 14.33
C TYR A 170 -12.05 -9.80 13.95
N VAL A 171 -13.02 -9.09 14.55
CA VAL A 171 -14.42 -9.22 14.15
C VAL A 171 -14.61 -8.72 12.72
N ARG A 172 -14.14 -7.50 12.41
CA ARG A 172 -14.28 -6.89 11.07
C ARG A 172 -13.61 -7.73 9.98
N ILE A 173 -12.40 -8.21 10.22
CA ILE A 173 -11.67 -9.04 9.24
C ILE A 173 -12.32 -10.42 9.07
N THR A 174 -12.93 -11.00 10.10
CA THR A 174 -13.72 -12.23 9.95
C THR A 174 -14.88 -12.04 8.97
N LEU A 175 -15.58 -10.89 9.06
CA LEU A 175 -16.66 -10.54 8.11
C LEU A 175 -16.12 -10.35 6.69
N ALA A 176 -14.99 -9.64 6.55
CA ALA A 176 -14.37 -9.42 5.25
C ALA A 176 -13.81 -10.72 4.61
N LEU A 177 -13.28 -11.66 5.40
CA LEU A 177 -12.84 -12.97 4.93
C LEU A 177 -14.01 -13.86 4.54
N ARG A 178 -15.17 -13.73 5.20
CA ARG A 178 -16.41 -14.39 4.77
C ARG A 178 -16.82 -13.92 3.38
N GLU A 179 -16.83 -12.62 3.13
CA GLU A 179 -17.14 -12.07 1.79
C GLU A 179 -16.16 -12.58 0.73
N LEU A 180 -14.86 -12.66 1.07
CA LEU A 180 -13.84 -13.25 0.19
C LEU A 180 -14.12 -14.73 -0.14
N ALA A 181 -14.45 -15.53 0.88
CA ALA A 181 -14.75 -16.95 0.72
C ALA A 181 -16.08 -17.21 0.00
N GLN A 182 -16.98 -16.23 -0.07
CA GLN A 182 -18.17 -16.28 -0.91
C GLN A 182 -17.87 -15.91 -2.37
N ALA A 183 -16.98 -14.94 -2.58
CA ALA A 183 -16.60 -14.48 -3.91
C ALA A 183 -15.70 -15.49 -4.67
N TRP A 184 -14.91 -16.29 -3.93
CA TRP A 184 -13.98 -17.25 -4.49
C TRP A 184 -14.16 -18.64 -3.86
N PRO A 185 -14.07 -19.75 -4.62
CA PRO A 185 -14.20 -21.10 -4.08
C PRO A 185 -12.90 -21.56 -3.40
N LEU A 186 -12.65 -21.06 -2.19
CA LEU A 186 -11.41 -21.30 -1.44
C LEU A 186 -11.47 -22.63 -0.65
N ILE A 187 -10.35 -23.35 -0.57
CA ILE A 187 -10.23 -24.56 0.27
C ILE A 187 -9.81 -24.23 1.70
N SER A 188 -8.87 -23.30 1.85
CA SER A 188 -8.31 -22.93 3.15
C SER A 188 -7.99 -21.45 3.14
N LEU A 189 -8.46 -20.72 4.15
CA LEU A 189 -8.22 -19.30 4.27
C LEU A 189 -7.52 -19.01 5.60
N ARG A 190 -6.44 -18.25 5.56
CA ARG A 190 -5.68 -17.85 6.75
C ARG A 190 -5.35 -16.36 6.70
N LEU A 191 -5.44 -15.69 7.84
CA LEU A 191 -4.93 -14.33 7.98
C LEU A 191 -3.40 -14.38 8.04
N TRP A 192 -2.74 -13.74 7.07
CA TRP A 192 -1.27 -13.63 7.07
C TRP A 192 -0.81 -12.51 8.00
N GLY A 193 -1.44 -11.34 7.89
CA GLY A 193 -1.05 -10.16 8.66
C GLY A 193 -1.48 -8.83 8.08
N VAL A 194 -0.93 -7.77 8.65
CA VAL A 194 -1.12 -6.37 8.23
C VAL A 194 0.24 -5.76 7.92
N VAL A 195 0.36 -5.17 6.73
CA VAL A 195 1.53 -4.38 6.31
C VAL A 195 1.18 -2.91 6.36
N HIS A 196 1.89 -2.13 7.17
CA HIS A 196 1.64 -0.70 7.28
C HIS A 196 2.11 0.06 6.05
N GLY A 197 1.30 1.02 5.62
CA GLY A 197 1.64 1.94 4.55
C GLY A 197 1.55 3.41 4.97
N LEU A 198 2.12 4.29 4.16
CA LEU A 198 2.14 5.74 4.44
C LEU A 198 0.75 6.39 4.40
N HIS A 199 -0.10 5.95 3.47
CA HIS A 199 -1.46 6.46 3.28
C HIS A 199 -2.55 5.46 3.69
N ALA A 200 -2.28 4.17 3.53
CA ALA A 200 -3.20 3.09 3.90
C ALA A 200 -2.43 1.80 4.18
N ASP A 201 -2.96 1.01 5.11
CA ASP A 201 -2.41 -0.30 5.47
C ASP A 201 -2.95 -1.38 4.53
N TYR A 202 -2.22 -2.47 4.39
CA TYR A 202 -2.60 -3.63 3.60
C TYR A 202 -2.89 -4.81 4.52
N THR A 203 -4.14 -5.24 4.55
CA THR A 203 -4.50 -6.51 5.19
C THR A 203 -4.33 -7.63 4.20
N VAL A 204 -3.60 -8.68 4.58
CA VAL A 204 -3.22 -9.79 3.69
C VAL A 204 -3.83 -11.09 4.21
N ALA A 205 -4.57 -11.76 3.34
CA ALA A 205 -5.05 -13.12 3.54
C ALA A 205 -4.27 -14.06 2.62
N GLU A 206 -3.95 -15.26 3.11
CA GLU A 206 -3.29 -16.30 2.33
C GLU A 206 -4.23 -17.50 2.15
N GLU A 207 -4.15 -18.09 0.97
CA GLU A 207 -4.88 -19.27 0.55
C GLU A 207 -3.89 -20.30 -0.03
N LEU A 208 -4.24 -21.59 0.05
CA LEU A 208 -3.52 -22.66 -0.62
C LEU A 208 -4.02 -22.80 -2.07
N GLU A 209 -3.15 -22.62 -3.05
CA GLU A 209 -3.54 -22.74 -4.47
C GLU A 209 -3.81 -24.22 -4.81
N GLN A 210 -4.94 -24.48 -5.48
CA GLN A 210 -5.25 -25.80 -6.01
C GLN A 210 -4.34 -26.11 -7.21
N ARG A 211 -3.73 -27.30 -7.24
CA ARG A 211 -3.20 -27.84 -8.49
C ARG A 211 -4.38 -28.17 -9.40
N SER A 212 -4.66 -27.33 -10.40
CA SER A 212 -5.47 -27.77 -11.53
C SER A 212 -4.71 -28.91 -12.23
N ALA A 213 -5.31 -30.08 -12.29
CA ALA A 213 -4.74 -31.30 -12.89
C ALA A 213 -4.37 -31.17 -14.38
N THR A 214 -4.64 -30.01 -15.00
CA THR A 214 -4.35 -29.68 -16.39
C THR A 214 -2.96 -29.10 -16.65
N THR A 215 -2.20 -28.74 -15.61
CA THR A 215 -0.78 -28.38 -15.80
C THR A 215 0.07 -29.63 -15.62
N GLU A 216 0.15 -30.44 -16.67
CA GLU A 216 1.25 -31.38 -16.80
C GLU A 216 2.54 -30.57 -16.65
N MET A 217 3.30 -30.85 -15.60
CA MET A 217 4.67 -30.37 -15.47
C MET A 217 5.39 -30.79 -16.76
N PRO A 218 5.96 -29.87 -17.57
CA PRO A 218 6.92 -30.31 -18.55
C PRO A 218 8.02 -31.02 -17.76
N SER A 219 8.25 -32.29 -18.07
CA SER A 219 9.33 -33.06 -17.44
C SER A 219 10.64 -32.28 -17.58
N LEU A 220 11.56 -32.44 -16.64
CA LEU A 220 12.90 -31.83 -16.73
C LEU A 220 13.57 -32.14 -18.08
N GLU A 221 13.25 -33.28 -18.68
CA GLU A 221 13.68 -33.69 -20.03
C GLU A 221 13.08 -32.83 -21.15
N LEU A 222 11.79 -32.46 -21.09
CA LEU A 222 11.14 -31.60 -22.08
C LEU A 222 11.63 -30.14 -22.00
N VAL A 223 11.85 -29.63 -20.78
CA VAL A 223 12.44 -28.30 -20.58
C VAL A 223 13.87 -28.27 -21.10
N HIS A 224 14.67 -29.30 -20.81
CA HIS A 224 16.03 -29.44 -21.32
C HIS A 224 16.08 -29.58 -22.85
N ALA A 225 15.15 -30.34 -23.44
CA ALA A 225 15.03 -30.49 -24.89
C ALA A 225 14.64 -29.18 -25.59
N PHE A 226 13.75 -28.38 -24.99
CA PHE A 226 13.39 -27.06 -25.49
C PHE A 226 14.60 -26.10 -25.53
N TYR A 227 15.41 -26.09 -24.47
CA TYR A 227 16.64 -25.27 -24.43
C TYR A 227 17.70 -25.75 -25.45
N LEU A 228 17.89 -27.06 -25.60
CA LEU A 228 18.80 -27.60 -26.62
C LEU A 228 18.34 -27.27 -28.04
N PHE A 229 17.02 -27.30 -28.30
CA PHE A 229 16.46 -26.88 -29.58
C PHE A 229 16.69 -25.39 -29.86
N GLN A 230 16.56 -24.53 -28.84
CA GLN A 230 16.80 -23.10 -28.99
C GLN A 230 18.29 -22.80 -29.23
N ASP A 231 19.19 -23.52 -28.56
CA ASP A 231 20.64 -23.44 -28.82
C ASP A 231 21.00 -23.94 -30.24
N ALA A 232 20.27 -24.93 -30.78
CA ALA A 232 20.46 -25.44 -32.13
C ALA A 232 19.96 -24.45 -33.21
N ILE A 233 18.82 -23.78 -32.98
CA ILE A 233 18.28 -22.76 -33.90
C ILE A 233 19.23 -21.53 -33.97
N ILE A 234 19.84 -21.14 -32.85
CA ILE A 234 20.86 -20.08 -32.79
C ILE A 234 22.13 -20.47 -33.55
N GLN A 235 22.43 -21.77 -33.68
CA GLN A 235 23.59 -22.26 -34.43
C GLN A 235 23.32 -22.37 -35.94
N SER A 236 22.06 -22.47 -36.37
CA SER A 236 21.70 -22.66 -37.79
C SER A 236 21.48 -21.35 -38.57
N GLN A 237 21.51 -20.19 -37.92
CA GLN A 237 21.39 -18.89 -38.58
C GLN A 237 22.70 -18.11 -38.42
N SER A 238 23.36 -17.84 -39.54
CA SER A 238 24.56 -17.03 -39.79
C SER A 238 25.93 -17.65 -39.43
N GLU A 239 26.77 -17.80 -40.47
CA GLU A 239 28.24 -17.95 -40.39
C GLU A 239 28.94 -16.61 -40.09
N GLU A 240 28.25 -15.67 -39.44
CA GLU A 240 28.79 -14.38 -39.02
C GLU A 240 29.04 -14.40 -37.50
N ILE A 241 30.09 -13.68 -37.10
CA ILE A 241 30.68 -13.57 -35.76
C ILE A 241 29.64 -13.77 -34.63
N LYS A 242 29.74 -14.91 -33.93
CA LYS A 242 28.89 -15.18 -32.77
C LYS A 242 29.18 -14.15 -31.67
N PRO A 243 28.18 -13.42 -31.15
CA PRO A 243 28.42 -12.53 -30.02
C PRO A 243 28.98 -13.34 -28.85
N LEU A 244 30.15 -12.94 -28.35
CA LEU A 244 30.78 -13.57 -27.18
C LEU A 244 29.89 -13.46 -25.93
N TYR A 245 29.08 -12.40 -25.89
CA TYR A 245 28.10 -12.18 -24.83
C TYR A 245 26.90 -13.11 -24.94
N LYS A 246 26.76 -14.00 -23.95
CA LYS A 246 25.53 -14.75 -23.70
C LYS A 246 24.79 -14.10 -22.54
N PRO A 247 23.55 -13.62 -22.72
CA PRO A 247 22.81 -13.03 -21.63
C PRO A 247 22.67 -14.05 -20.48
N PRO A 248 22.68 -13.59 -19.22
CA PRO A 248 22.54 -14.48 -18.08
C PRO A 248 21.25 -15.29 -18.20
N ARG A 249 21.34 -16.60 -17.93
CA ARG A 249 20.20 -17.52 -18.01
C ARG A 249 19.10 -17.05 -17.07
N LYS A 250 17.93 -16.72 -17.61
CA LYS A 250 16.76 -16.32 -16.83
C LYS A 250 16.22 -17.54 -16.09
N VAL A 251 16.20 -17.49 -14.77
CA VAL A 251 15.62 -18.55 -13.94
C VAL A 251 14.11 -18.60 -14.20
N PRO A 252 13.54 -19.75 -14.59
CA PRO A 252 12.11 -19.87 -14.88
C PRO A 252 11.25 -19.64 -13.63
N CYS A 253 10.02 -19.19 -13.85
CA CYS A 253 9.05 -19.03 -12.77
C CYS A 253 8.55 -20.40 -12.29
N GLU A 254 8.39 -20.56 -10.98
CA GLU A 254 7.78 -21.77 -10.42
C GLU A 254 6.28 -21.82 -10.75
N PRO A 255 5.74 -22.98 -11.17
CA PRO A 255 4.32 -23.10 -11.52
C PRO A 255 3.42 -22.94 -10.30
N ALA A 256 2.14 -22.62 -10.56
CA ALA A 256 1.12 -22.49 -9.52
C ALA A 256 1.02 -23.77 -8.66
N GLY A 257 0.93 -23.60 -7.34
CA GLY A 257 0.87 -24.71 -6.39
C GLY A 257 2.23 -25.32 -6.00
N VAL A 258 3.35 -24.83 -6.55
CA VAL A 258 4.70 -25.36 -6.29
C VAL A 258 5.60 -24.29 -5.65
N GLY A 259 6.43 -24.72 -4.69
CA GLY A 259 7.45 -23.89 -4.05
C GLY A 259 6.89 -22.60 -3.44
N LEU A 260 7.37 -21.45 -3.92
CA LEU A 260 6.98 -20.10 -3.52
C LEU A 260 5.57 -19.74 -3.99
N ASN A 261 5.13 -20.30 -5.13
CA ASN A 261 3.79 -20.09 -5.69
C ASN A 261 2.78 -21.14 -5.20
N ARG A 262 3.08 -21.83 -4.09
CA ARG A 262 2.15 -22.77 -3.42
C ARG A 262 0.95 -22.06 -2.80
N LYS A 263 1.15 -20.83 -2.33
CA LYS A 263 0.09 -20.02 -1.71
C LYS A 263 -0.21 -18.81 -2.59
N VAL A 264 -1.48 -18.42 -2.59
CA VAL A 264 -1.93 -17.18 -3.20
C VAL A 264 -2.37 -16.21 -2.12
N TYR A 265 -2.10 -14.93 -2.38
CA TYR A 265 -2.32 -13.86 -1.42
C TYR A 265 -3.38 -12.90 -1.94
N PHE A 266 -4.35 -12.60 -1.09
CA PHE A 266 -5.37 -11.58 -1.33
C PHE A 266 -5.08 -10.39 -0.43
N VAL A 267 -5.17 -9.19 -1.00
CA VAL A 267 -4.89 -7.95 -0.29
C VAL A 267 -6.07 -7.02 -0.34
N CYS A 268 -6.32 -6.37 0.79
CA CYS A 268 -7.36 -5.37 0.96
C CYS A 268 -6.79 -4.18 1.74
N SER A 269 -6.99 -2.95 1.24
CA SER A 269 -6.53 -1.75 1.94
C SER A 269 -7.49 -1.31 3.05
N GLN A 270 -8.80 -1.56 2.87
CA GLN A 270 -9.84 -1.21 3.84
C GLN A 270 -10.88 -2.31 3.91
N LEU A 271 -11.18 -2.77 5.12
CA LEU A 271 -12.13 -3.85 5.34
C LEU A 271 -13.51 -3.49 4.77
N GLY A 272 -14.06 -4.34 3.90
CA GLY A 272 -15.30 -4.09 3.16
C GLY A 272 -15.10 -3.44 1.78
N THR A 273 -13.85 -3.32 1.32
CA THR A 273 -13.53 -3.12 -0.10
C THR A 273 -13.22 -4.47 -0.76
N PRO A 274 -13.45 -4.61 -2.08
CA PRO A 274 -13.20 -5.88 -2.75
C PRO A 274 -11.73 -6.28 -2.62
N TRP A 275 -11.52 -7.56 -2.35
CA TRP A 275 -10.20 -8.15 -2.24
C TRP A 275 -9.53 -8.24 -3.61
N VAL A 276 -8.23 -7.92 -3.65
CA VAL A 276 -7.44 -8.04 -4.87
C VAL A 276 -6.45 -9.20 -4.75
N ARG A 277 -6.56 -10.17 -5.66
CA ARG A 277 -5.60 -11.28 -5.79
C ARG A 277 -4.25 -10.75 -6.28
N LEU A 278 -3.16 -11.10 -5.60
CA LEU A 278 -1.81 -10.78 -6.05
C LEU A 278 -1.33 -11.77 -7.13
N PRO A 279 -0.53 -11.31 -8.10
CA PRO A 279 0.07 -12.18 -9.11
C PRO A 279 1.11 -13.12 -8.47
N HIS A 280 1.40 -14.22 -9.17
CA HIS A 280 2.50 -15.12 -8.80
C HIS A 280 3.85 -14.39 -8.83
N VAL A 281 4.72 -14.76 -7.88
CA VAL A 281 6.03 -14.14 -7.75
C VAL A 281 7.02 -14.80 -8.72
N THR A 282 7.86 -13.97 -9.34
CA THR A 282 8.97 -14.45 -10.17
C THR A 282 10.30 -14.37 -9.41
N PRO A 283 11.27 -15.26 -9.67
CA PRO A 283 12.59 -15.19 -9.04
C PRO A 283 13.29 -13.84 -9.22
N ALA A 284 13.13 -13.22 -10.39
CA ALA A 284 13.69 -11.90 -10.70
C ALA A 284 13.12 -10.79 -9.78
N GLN A 285 11.82 -10.81 -9.48
CA GLN A 285 11.20 -9.86 -8.55
C GLN A 285 11.77 -10.01 -7.13
N ILE A 286 12.02 -11.24 -6.68
CA ILE A 286 12.61 -11.48 -5.35
C ILE A 286 14.04 -10.95 -5.28
N GLN A 287 14.83 -11.21 -6.33
CA GLN A 287 16.21 -10.70 -6.40
C GLN A 287 16.23 -9.16 -6.42
N ALA A 288 15.34 -8.52 -7.17
CA ALA A 288 15.22 -7.06 -7.20
C ALA A 288 14.75 -6.51 -5.84
N ALA A 289 13.74 -7.13 -5.22
CA ALA A 289 13.21 -6.70 -3.92
C ALA A 289 14.25 -6.74 -2.80
N ARG A 290 15.19 -7.69 -2.85
CA ARG A 290 16.30 -7.78 -1.88
C ARG A 290 17.31 -6.63 -2.00
N LYS A 291 17.36 -5.96 -3.15
CA LYS A 291 18.28 -4.84 -3.43
C LYS A 291 17.66 -3.47 -3.12
N ILE A 292 16.42 -3.41 -2.62
CA ILE A 292 15.72 -2.16 -2.33
C ILE A 292 15.17 -2.16 -0.91
N ARG A 293 15.09 -0.96 -0.31
CA ARG A 293 14.39 -0.72 0.96
C ARG A 293 13.44 0.44 0.76
N LYS A 294 12.13 0.18 0.82
CA LYS A 294 11.07 1.16 0.56
C LYS A 294 9.96 0.99 1.59
N PHE A 295 9.28 2.10 1.92
CA PHE A 295 8.02 2.05 2.65
C PHE A 295 6.88 1.82 1.66
N PHE A 296 5.90 1.03 2.08
CA PHE A 296 4.67 0.87 1.32
C PHE A 296 3.86 2.17 1.36
N THR A 297 3.31 2.60 0.23
CA THR A 297 2.60 3.88 0.15
C THR A 297 1.13 3.76 0.54
N GLY A 298 0.49 2.61 0.35
CA GLY A 298 -0.96 2.46 0.58
C GLY A 298 -1.82 2.89 -0.62
N ALA A 299 -1.22 3.42 -1.69
CA ALA A 299 -1.87 3.78 -2.95
C ALA A 299 -1.14 3.04 -4.10
N ARG A 300 -1.89 2.48 -5.05
CA ARG A 300 -1.33 1.50 -6.01
C ARG A 300 -0.33 2.05 -7.03
N ASP A 301 -0.15 3.35 -7.17
CA ASP A 301 0.84 3.91 -8.08
C ASP A 301 1.36 5.22 -7.52
N THR A 302 2.61 5.25 -7.07
CA THR A 302 3.56 6.39 -7.10
C THR A 302 4.70 6.15 -6.10
N CYS A 303 5.93 6.28 -6.59
CA CYS A 303 7.15 6.39 -5.79
C CYS A 303 7.91 7.59 -6.37
N VAL A 304 8.14 8.63 -5.57
CA VAL A 304 9.07 9.72 -5.91
C VAL A 304 10.34 9.48 -5.10
N VAL A 305 11.47 9.38 -5.80
CA VAL A 305 12.80 9.26 -5.21
C VAL A 305 13.34 10.67 -5.01
N ASP A 306 13.67 11.02 -3.77
CA ASP A 306 14.40 12.25 -3.45
C ASP A 306 15.91 11.94 -3.51
N LEU A 307 16.65 12.66 -4.33
CA LEU A 307 18.06 12.40 -4.64
C LEU A 307 19.03 13.33 -3.87
N ASP A 308 18.51 14.30 -3.09
CA ASP A 308 19.33 15.40 -2.53
C ASP A 308 19.39 15.38 -0.99
N PHE A 309 19.57 14.20 -0.37
CA PHE A 309 19.77 14.10 1.09
C PHE A 309 21.22 13.78 1.46
N ASP A 310 21.96 14.81 1.86
CA ASP A 310 23.30 14.69 2.43
C ASP A 310 23.23 14.55 3.96
N GLY A 311 23.69 13.41 4.48
CA GLY A 311 23.75 13.10 5.91
C GLY A 311 25.09 13.48 6.58
N VAL A 312 25.04 13.71 7.89
CA VAL A 312 26.17 14.14 8.73
C VAL A 312 27.23 13.04 8.89
N SER A 313 28.51 13.45 8.92
CA SER A 313 29.68 12.56 8.94
C SER A 313 29.88 11.78 10.26
N MET A 314 30.35 10.53 10.15
CA MET A 314 30.55 9.52 11.20
C MET A 314 31.59 9.82 12.30
N ARG A 315 32.11 11.05 12.40
CA ARG A 315 33.15 11.39 13.39
C ARG A 315 32.59 11.83 14.75
N ASP A 316 31.31 12.16 14.83
CA ASP A 316 30.64 12.66 16.05
C ASP A 316 29.78 11.60 16.79
N LEU A 317 29.90 10.32 16.42
CA LEU A 317 29.19 9.21 17.06
C LEU A 317 30.14 8.23 17.77
N HIS A 318 31.22 8.74 18.35
CA HIS A 318 32.14 7.93 19.14
C HIS A 318 32.02 8.28 20.63
N ASP A 319 31.51 7.34 21.43
CA ASP A 319 31.87 7.21 22.85
C ASP A 319 31.52 5.77 23.33
N PRO A 320 31.91 5.38 24.55
CA PRO A 320 33.16 4.77 24.98
C PRO A 320 32.88 3.30 25.31
N GLY A 321 33.34 2.37 24.48
CA GLY A 321 33.11 0.94 24.72
C GLY A 321 33.67 0.50 26.08
N MET A 322 32.80 0.41 27.10
CA MET A 322 33.02 -0.30 28.37
C MET A 322 33.11 -1.82 28.16
N THR A 323 33.65 -2.26 27.02
CA THR A 323 33.81 -3.65 26.59
C THR A 323 34.79 -4.46 27.45
N SER A 324 35.41 -3.84 28.46
CA SER A 324 36.35 -4.46 29.40
C SER A 324 35.85 -4.51 30.85
N TRP A 325 34.58 -4.19 31.12
CA TRP A 325 33.99 -4.22 32.46
C TRP A 325 32.99 -5.37 32.62
N VAL A 326 33.03 -6.07 33.75
CA VAL A 326 32.05 -7.10 34.12
C VAL A 326 31.40 -6.74 35.47
N HIS A 327 30.10 -7.02 35.60
CA HIS A 327 29.40 -6.88 36.88
C HIS A 327 29.81 -8.02 37.83
N HIS A 328 30.28 -7.68 39.04
CA HIS A 328 30.62 -8.67 40.09
C HIS A 328 29.39 -9.16 40.88
N ALA A 329 28.28 -8.43 40.82
CA ALA A 329 27.03 -8.77 41.50
C ALA A 329 25.92 -9.09 40.49
N ASN A 330 25.02 -9.99 40.86
CA ASN A 330 23.89 -10.36 40.01
C ASN A 330 22.97 -9.16 39.76
N TYR A 331 22.61 -8.95 38.50
CA TYR A 331 21.68 -7.91 38.08
C TYR A 331 20.32 -8.08 38.79
N ILE A 332 19.87 -7.04 39.47
CA ILE A 332 18.53 -7.01 40.08
C ILE A 332 17.53 -6.77 38.96
N LEU A 333 16.73 -7.79 38.66
CA LEU A 333 15.66 -7.73 37.68
C LEU A 333 14.61 -6.70 38.12
N PRO A 334 13.84 -6.11 37.18
CA PRO A 334 12.78 -5.15 37.51
C PRO A 334 11.75 -5.64 38.54
N GLN A 335 11.60 -6.96 38.70
CA GLN A 335 10.77 -7.61 39.73
C GLN A 335 11.36 -7.51 41.15
N GLY A 336 12.56 -6.94 41.32
CA GLY A 336 13.25 -6.80 42.61
C GLY A 336 14.02 -8.05 43.06
N ARG A 337 14.31 -8.99 42.15
CA ARG A 337 15.01 -10.26 42.44
C ARG A 337 16.19 -10.46 41.49
N THR A 338 17.19 -11.26 41.89
CA THR A 338 18.32 -11.64 41.03
C THR A 338 18.03 -12.88 40.16
N THR A 339 16.85 -13.49 40.33
CA THR A 339 16.35 -14.64 39.56
C THR A 339 14.89 -14.41 39.23
N TRP A 340 14.49 -14.65 37.98
CA TRP A 340 13.11 -14.43 37.53
C TRP A 340 12.14 -15.38 38.25
N PHE A 341 11.08 -14.83 38.85
CA PHE A 341 9.99 -15.62 39.40
C PHE A 341 8.80 -15.53 38.45
N ASN A 342 8.42 -16.66 37.86
CA ASN A 342 7.29 -16.75 36.96
C ASN A 342 6.01 -17.12 37.75
N PRO A 343 5.05 -16.21 37.93
CA PRO A 343 3.79 -16.50 38.62
C PRO A 343 2.78 -17.26 37.74
N LEU A 344 3.10 -17.55 36.47
CA LEU A 344 2.18 -18.21 35.54
C LEU A 344 2.03 -19.69 35.88
N VAL A 345 0.77 -20.16 35.95
CA VAL A 345 0.45 -21.59 35.97
C VAL A 345 0.82 -22.16 34.60
N PRO A 346 1.68 -23.19 34.50
CA PRO A 346 2.18 -23.71 33.21
C PRO A 346 1.07 -24.11 32.23
N GLU A 347 -0.06 -24.57 32.76
CA GLU A 347 -1.25 -25.02 32.01
C GLU A 347 -1.92 -23.90 31.21
N TYR A 348 -1.77 -22.64 31.64
CA TYR A 348 -2.31 -21.45 30.94
C TYR A 348 -1.21 -20.52 30.46
N ALA A 349 0.05 -20.97 30.49
CA ALA A 349 1.18 -20.17 30.05
C ALA A 349 1.15 -20.05 28.53
N VAL A 350 1.15 -18.82 28.05
CA VAL A 350 1.28 -18.50 26.63
C VAL A 350 2.74 -18.17 26.35
N ALA A 351 3.33 -18.85 25.38
CA ALA A 351 4.69 -18.58 24.91
C ALA A 351 4.63 -17.71 23.66
N THR A 352 5.41 -16.64 23.63
CA THR A 352 5.53 -15.76 22.47
C THR A 352 6.96 -15.74 21.94
N VAL A 353 7.09 -15.70 20.61
CA VAL A 353 8.37 -15.55 19.93
C VAL A 353 8.23 -14.43 18.91
N HIS A 354 9.15 -13.47 18.96
CA HIS A 354 9.23 -12.37 18.02
C HIS A 354 10.43 -12.55 17.09
N SER A 355 10.25 -12.25 15.80
CA SER A 355 11.39 -12.21 14.88
C SER A 355 12.19 -10.93 15.07
N VAL A 356 13.49 -11.09 15.31
CA VAL A 356 14.44 -9.96 15.33
C VAL A 356 14.72 -9.47 13.92
N ILE A 357 14.81 -10.38 12.95
CA ILE A 357 15.11 -10.06 11.53
C ILE A 357 13.92 -9.36 10.86
N TRP A 358 12.70 -9.70 11.26
CA TRP A 358 11.48 -9.10 10.72
C TRP A 358 10.64 -8.54 11.85
N PRO A 359 10.94 -7.30 12.30
CA PRO A 359 10.17 -6.63 13.33
C PRO A 359 8.69 -6.61 12.94
N GLY A 360 7.85 -7.14 13.83
CA GLY A 360 6.42 -7.31 13.58
C GLY A 360 5.96 -8.74 13.32
N ALA A 361 6.88 -9.68 13.01
CA ALA A 361 6.53 -11.10 12.94
C ALA A 361 6.46 -11.70 14.34
N LEU A 362 5.28 -12.23 14.68
CA LEU A 362 4.97 -12.79 15.99
C LEU A 362 4.42 -14.21 15.82
N ALA A 363 4.91 -15.11 16.66
CA ALA A 363 4.35 -16.44 16.85
C ALA A 363 3.92 -16.60 18.32
N VAL A 364 2.73 -17.14 18.53
CA VAL A 364 2.16 -17.42 19.85
C VAL A 364 1.81 -18.89 19.92
N ALA A 365 2.18 -19.55 21.03
CA ALA A 365 1.79 -20.91 21.32
C ALA A 365 1.17 -21.00 22.72
N SER A 366 0.14 -21.83 22.87
CA SER A 366 -0.58 -22.07 24.13
C SER A 366 -0.92 -23.55 24.27
N ASP A 367 -1.29 -23.98 25.48
CA ASP A 367 -1.69 -25.35 25.82
C ASP A 367 -0.61 -26.38 25.43
N ASN A 368 0.61 -26.22 25.95
CA ASN A 368 1.77 -27.07 25.66
C ASN A 368 2.06 -27.27 24.15
N GLY A 369 1.72 -26.28 23.32
CA GLY A 369 1.96 -26.31 21.87
C GLY A 369 0.83 -26.93 21.04
N ARG A 370 -0.32 -27.24 21.66
CA ARG A 370 -1.51 -27.71 20.93
C ARG A 370 -2.09 -26.63 20.02
N PHE A 371 -2.06 -25.38 20.46
CA PHE A 371 -2.51 -24.24 19.67
C PHE A 371 -1.31 -23.33 19.39
N PHE A 372 -1.08 -23.03 18.12
CA PHE A 372 -0.07 -22.06 17.71
C PHE A 372 -0.61 -21.20 16.57
N GLU A 373 -0.28 -19.92 16.61
CA GLU A 373 -0.73 -18.93 15.65
C GLU A 373 0.41 -17.98 15.32
N ASN A 374 0.50 -17.60 14.04
CA ASN A 374 1.50 -16.67 13.55
C ASN A 374 0.82 -15.44 12.94
N LEU A 375 1.39 -14.26 13.14
CA LEU A 375 0.86 -13.02 12.60
C LEU A 375 2.01 -12.07 12.30
N TYR A 376 1.96 -11.42 11.14
CA TYR A 376 2.84 -10.29 10.85
C TYR A 376 2.08 -8.96 11.01
N VAL A 377 2.61 -8.04 11.80
CA VAL A 377 2.10 -6.66 11.89
C VAL A 377 3.28 -5.71 11.87
N GLY A 378 3.52 -5.03 10.74
CA GLY A 378 4.69 -4.18 10.62
C GLY A 378 4.85 -3.52 9.25
N TRP A 379 6.00 -2.86 9.07
CA TRP A 379 6.30 -2.04 7.89
C TRP A 379 6.84 -2.82 6.68
N GLY A 380 6.99 -4.15 6.79
CA GLY A 380 7.63 -4.97 5.77
C GLY A 380 9.13 -4.69 5.59
N GLN A 381 9.78 -4.10 6.61
CA GLN A 381 11.22 -3.82 6.57
C GLN A 381 12.02 -4.89 7.31
N LYS A 382 13.02 -5.42 6.61
CA LYS A 382 14.00 -6.32 7.22
C LYS A 382 14.90 -5.52 8.15
N TYR A 383 15.08 -6.02 9.37
CA TYR A 383 16.13 -5.54 10.27
C TYR A 383 17.49 -5.91 9.71
N LEU A 384 18.35 -4.91 9.60
CA LEU A 384 19.76 -5.06 9.25
C LEU A 384 20.56 -4.54 10.44
N TYR A 385 21.58 -5.30 10.81
CA TYR A 385 22.54 -4.86 11.82
C TYR A 385 23.38 -3.70 11.28
N ASP A 386 23.79 -3.80 10.01
CA ASP A 386 24.52 -2.77 9.28
C ASP A 386 23.59 -1.84 8.48
N ASN A 387 24.15 -0.73 8.01
CA ASN A 387 23.44 0.20 7.15
C ASN A 387 23.10 -0.45 5.80
N PHE A 388 21.95 -0.07 5.24
CA PHE A 388 21.55 -0.51 3.91
C PHE A 388 22.35 0.27 2.86
N GLU A 389 23.12 -0.43 2.03
CA GLU A 389 23.85 0.16 0.92
C GLU A 389 23.05 0.01 -0.38
N PRO A 390 22.83 1.09 -1.15
CA PRO A 390 22.15 1.01 -2.44
C PRO A 390 23.01 0.22 -3.44
N ALA A 391 22.35 -0.47 -4.37
CA ALA A 391 23.05 -1.22 -5.40
C ALA A 391 23.90 -0.28 -6.26
N LEU A 392 25.20 -0.59 -6.39
CA LEU A 392 26.09 0.09 -7.31
C LEU A 392 25.63 -0.12 -8.75
N PRO A 393 25.86 0.87 -9.65
CA PRO A 393 25.61 0.68 -11.07
C PRO A 393 26.41 -0.51 -11.61
N GLU A 394 25.86 -1.18 -12.62
CA GLU A 394 26.55 -2.28 -13.30
C GLU A 394 27.83 -1.75 -13.95
N PHE A 395 28.90 -2.57 -13.93
CA PHE A 395 30.15 -2.21 -14.59
C PHE A 395 29.92 -2.05 -16.09
N PRO A 396 30.60 -1.07 -16.74
CA PRO A 396 30.63 -1.00 -18.19
C PRO A 396 31.04 -2.36 -18.78
N LEU A 397 30.35 -2.79 -19.82
CA LEU A 397 30.71 -3.99 -20.56
C LEU A 397 31.99 -3.73 -21.34
N ASP A 398 32.86 -4.73 -21.40
CA ASP A 398 34.06 -4.67 -22.24
C ASP A 398 33.66 -4.57 -23.72
N GLU A 399 34.40 -3.77 -24.47
CA GLU A 399 34.23 -3.66 -25.91
C GLU A 399 34.58 -4.98 -26.60
N PHE A 400 34.04 -5.19 -27.81
CA PHE A 400 34.37 -6.39 -28.58
C PHE A 400 35.88 -6.42 -28.86
N PRO A 401 36.59 -7.51 -28.52
CA PRO A 401 38.02 -7.59 -28.78
C PRO A 401 38.25 -7.52 -30.28
N THR A 402 38.98 -6.51 -30.76
CA THR A 402 39.34 -6.40 -32.18
C THR A 402 40.18 -7.61 -32.57
N GLY A 403 39.60 -8.53 -33.34
CA GLY A 403 40.29 -9.71 -33.86
C GLY A 403 41.18 -9.37 -35.06
N PRO A 404 42.02 -10.32 -35.51
CA PRO A 404 42.81 -10.18 -36.73
C PRO A 404 41.96 -10.03 -38.00
N GLU A 405 40.65 -10.27 -37.91
CA GLU A 405 39.67 -10.09 -38.99
C GLU A 405 39.51 -8.63 -39.44
N VAL A 406 39.93 -7.66 -38.63
CA VAL A 406 39.89 -6.21 -38.96
C VAL A 406 41.21 -5.73 -39.57
N ILE A 407 42.23 -6.60 -39.63
CA ILE A 407 43.52 -6.29 -40.24
C ILE A 407 43.39 -6.58 -41.73
N GLU A 408 43.56 -5.54 -42.55
CA GLU A 408 43.64 -5.66 -44.00
C GLU A 408 44.70 -6.72 -44.34
N ALA A 409 44.31 -7.77 -45.07
CA ALA A 409 45.26 -8.79 -45.48
C ALA A 409 46.27 -8.16 -46.44
N ASP A 410 47.57 -8.38 -46.20
CA ASP A 410 48.61 -7.89 -47.08
C ASP A 410 48.37 -8.39 -48.52
N ASP A 411 48.44 -7.49 -49.49
CA ASP A 411 48.29 -7.84 -50.91
C ASP A 411 49.26 -8.98 -51.28
N PRO A 412 48.80 -10.03 -51.99
CA PRO A 412 49.66 -11.14 -52.35
C PRO A 412 50.82 -10.65 -53.22
N SER A 413 52.03 -11.15 -52.95
CA SER A 413 53.21 -10.78 -53.74
C SER A 413 53.03 -11.17 -55.22
N PRO A 414 53.71 -10.49 -56.16
CA PRO A 414 53.60 -10.78 -57.59
C PRO A 414 53.94 -12.24 -57.97
N GLU A 415 54.80 -12.89 -57.19
CA GLU A 415 55.19 -14.30 -57.38
C GLU A 415 54.04 -15.25 -57.01
N THR A 416 53.36 -14.97 -55.90
CA THR A 416 52.16 -15.72 -55.47
C THR A 416 50.97 -15.47 -56.38
N GLU A 417 50.76 -14.26 -56.89
CA GLU A 417 49.70 -13.99 -57.88
C GLU A 417 49.99 -14.73 -59.20
N ALA A 418 51.26 -14.76 -59.65
CA ALA A 418 51.66 -15.51 -60.84
C ALA A 418 51.44 -17.02 -60.67
N ALA A 419 51.73 -17.56 -59.48
CA ALA A 419 51.48 -18.97 -59.16
C ALA A 419 49.97 -19.30 -59.10
N ILE A 420 49.15 -18.43 -58.50
CA ILE A 420 47.69 -18.59 -58.47
C ILE A 420 47.11 -18.49 -59.89
N ARG A 421 47.57 -17.52 -60.68
CA ARG A 421 47.14 -17.35 -62.07
C ARG A 421 47.60 -18.50 -62.96
N ALA A 422 48.77 -19.10 -62.70
CA ALA A 422 49.22 -20.30 -63.38
C ALA A 422 48.36 -21.52 -63.01
N ALA A 423 48.06 -21.71 -61.72
CA ALA A 423 47.21 -22.79 -61.23
C ALA A 423 45.77 -22.69 -61.77
N MET A 424 45.19 -21.49 -61.84
CA MET A 424 43.89 -21.26 -62.48
C MET A 424 43.92 -21.59 -63.98
N ARG A 425 45.01 -21.24 -64.66
CA ARG A 425 45.18 -21.54 -66.09
C ARG A 425 45.35 -23.04 -66.35
N GLU A 426 46.05 -23.75 -65.45
CA GLU A 426 46.13 -25.21 -65.45
C GLU A 426 44.76 -25.85 -65.21
N GLN A 427 43.96 -25.30 -64.29
CA GLN A 427 42.57 -25.74 -64.07
C GLN A 427 41.67 -25.50 -65.28
N GLU A 428 41.79 -24.35 -65.95
CA GLU A 428 41.04 -24.06 -67.19
C GLU A 428 41.44 -25.00 -68.33
N VAL A 429 42.73 -25.30 -68.48
CA VAL A 429 43.21 -26.27 -69.46
C VAL A 429 42.72 -27.68 -69.14
N ALA A 430 42.74 -28.08 -67.86
CA ALA A 430 42.21 -29.38 -67.43
C ALA A 430 40.70 -29.52 -67.64
N MET A 431 39.92 -28.44 -67.52
CA MET A 431 38.49 -28.45 -67.83
C MET A 431 38.18 -28.34 -69.33
N GLY A 432 39.14 -27.89 -70.15
CA GLY A 432 38.99 -27.77 -71.61
C GLY A 432 39.41 -29.02 -72.40
N GLU A 433 40.01 -30.02 -71.74
CA GLU A 433 40.43 -31.28 -72.37
C GLU A 433 39.34 -32.39 -72.33
N ASP A 434 38.19 -32.15 -71.68
CA ASP A 434 37.09 -33.14 -71.57
C ASP A 434 35.99 -33.01 -72.64
N ASP A 435 36.08 -32.05 -73.58
CA ASP A 435 35.00 -31.70 -74.52
C ASP A 435 35.15 -32.22 -75.97
N ASP A 436 36.04 -33.19 -76.26
CA ASP A 436 36.17 -33.80 -77.60
C ASP A 436 36.05 -35.34 -77.58
N ILE A 437 34.84 -35.90 -77.87
CA ILE A 437 34.54 -37.07 -78.74
C ILE A 437 33.02 -37.37 -78.82
N GLU A 438 32.54 -37.51 -80.06
CA GLU A 438 31.18 -37.65 -80.65
C GLU A 438 30.30 -38.87 -80.27
N ASP A 439 28.98 -38.60 -80.32
CA ASP A 439 27.84 -39.32 -80.91
C ASP A 439 27.62 -40.84 -80.77
N GLY A 440 26.42 -41.19 -80.31
CA GLY A 440 25.83 -42.54 -80.40
C GLY A 440 24.33 -42.58 -80.12
N ILE A 441 23.53 -42.45 -81.19
CA ILE A 441 22.06 -42.61 -81.31
C ILE A 441 21.53 -43.90 -80.65
N ILE A 442 20.44 -43.83 -79.85
CA ILE A 442 19.37 -44.85 -79.75
C ILE A 442 18.03 -44.16 -79.42
N ASP A 443 17.05 -44.33 -80.32
CA ASP A 443 15.63 -43.97 -80.18
C ASP A 443 14.81 -45.03 -79.41
N ASP A 444 13.57 -44.63 -79.05
CA ASP A 444 12.40 -45.40 -78.61
C ASP A 444 12.36 -45.85 -77.14
N ASP A 445 11.27 -45.78 -76.39
CA ASP A 445 9.91 -45.22 -76.47
C ASP A 445 9.28 -45.61 -75.13
N GLU A 446 8.67 -44.68 -74.38
CA GLU A 446 7.52 -44.97 -73.50
C GLU A 446 6.96 -43.68 -72.87
N GLY A 447 5.74 -43.34 -73.30
CA GLY A 447 5.00 -42.16 -72.89
C GLY A 447 4.35 -42.22 -71.51
N GLY A 448 4.07 -41.02 -70.99
CA GLY A 448 3.21 -40.77 -69.82
C GLY A 448 3.09 -39.26 -69.57
N PRO A 449 1.92 -38.76 -69.09
CA PRO A 449 1.15 -37.81 -69.89
C PRO A 449 1.24 -36.34 -69.48
N ASP A 450 0.87 -35.54 -70.48
CA ASP A 450 0.68 -34.10 -70.56
C ASP A 450 -0.37 -33.57 -69.55
N LEU A 451 -0.05 -32.43 -68.94
CA LEU A 451 -0.94 -31.61 -68.12
C LEU A 451 -0.80 -30.16 -68.59
N SER A 452 -1.65 -29.78 -69.54
CA SER A 452 -2.08 -28.38 -69.71
C SER A 452 -3.60 -28.33 -69.92
N ASP A 453 -4.29 -27.82 -68.91
CA ASP A 453 -5.29 -26.75 -69.03
C ASP A 453 -5.56 -26.14 -67.64
#